data_AF-U2YKR4-F1
#
_entry.id   AF-U2YKR4-F1
#
_cell.length_a   1.000
_cell.length_b   1.000
_cell.length_c   1.000
_cell.angle_alpha   90.00
_cell.angle_beta   90.00
_cell.angle_gamma   90.00
#
_symmetry.space_group_name_H-M   'P 1'
#
loop_
_entity.id
_entity.type
_entity.pdbx_description
1 polymer ?
#
loop_
_entity_poly.entity_id
_entity_poly.type
_entity_poly.pdbx_seq_one_letter_code
_entity_poly.pdbx_strand_id
1 'polypeptide(L)' 'MSHRWMFDVLVDLGSYASRNGLPQLARRLSEVAGQAAHELAIIPSGRPGERAEAPTSARHRAD' A
#
# COMPACT_ATOMS: atom_id res chain seq x y z
N MET A 1 -8.48 7.30 7.32
CA MET A 1 -7.15 6.68 7.53
C MET A 1 -6.25 7.18 6.41
N SER A 2 -5.18 7.91 6.75
CA SER A 2 -4.22 8.42 5.76
C SER A 2 -3.66 7.26 4.92
N HIS A 3 -3.35 7.51 3.64
CA HIS A 3 -2.74 6.53 2.73
C HIS A 3 -1.36 6.02 3.20
N ARG A 4 -0.89 6.47 4.38
CA ARG A 4 0.38 6.08 5.02
C ARG A 4 0.60 4.57 5.09
N TRP A 5 -0.42 3.78 5.44
CA TRP A 5 -0.29 2.32 5.56
C TRP A 5 0.16 1.65 4.26
N MET A 6 -0.25 2.19 3.11
CA MET A 6 0.13 1.67 1.80
C MET A 6 1.61 1.92 1.52
N PHE A 7 2.13 3.09 1.90
CA PHE A 7 3.55 3.40 1.76
C PHE A 7 4.43 2.50 2.64
N ASP A 8 3.99 2.22 3.87
CA ASP A 8 4.68 1.30 4.78
C ASP A 8 4.81 -0.09 4.12
N VAL A 9 3.74 -0.61 3.53
CA VAL A 9 3.76 -1.91 2.80
C VAL A 9 4.69 -1.86 1.57
N LEU A 10 4.68 -0.79 0.78
CA LEU A 10 5.55 -0.67 -0.39
C LEU A 10 7.03 -0.63 0.00
N VAL A 11 7.37 0.03 1.12
CA VAL A 11 8.73 0.07 1.66
C VAL A 11 9.17 -1.31 2.17
N ASP A 12 8.29 -2.02 2.88
CA ASP A 12 8.58 -3.36 3.38
C ASP A 12 8.81 -4.35 2.22
N LEU A 13 7.97 -4.29 1.19
CA LEU A 13 8.13 -5.11 -0.02
C LEU A 13 9.43 -4.75 -0.77
N GLY A 14 9.77 -3.46 -0.87
CA GLY A 14 11.01 -3.01 -1.51
C GLY A 14 12.26 -3.50 -0.77
N SER A 15 12.20 -3.46 0.57
CA SER A 15 13.24 -3.98 1.45
C SER A 15 13.39 -5.49 1.31
N TYR A 16 12.28 -6.22 1.28
CA TYR A 16 12.27 -7.66 1.03
C TYR A 16 12.89 -8.00 -0.33
N ALA A 17 12.46 -7.32 -1.40
CA ALA A 17 12.98 -7.55 -2.75
C ALA A 17 14.51 -7.31 -2.82
N SER A 18 14.99 -6.24 -2.18
CA SER A 18 16.42 -5.92 -2.12
C SER A 18 17.23 -7.00 -1.39
N ARG A 19 16.74 -7.48 -0.24
CA ARG A 19 17.40 -8.54 0.55
C ARG A 19 17.43 -9.90 -0.16
N ASN A 20 16.51 -10.15 -1.09
CA ASN A 20 16.37 -11.43 -1.78
C ASN A 20 16.93 -11.42 -3.21
N GLY A 21 17.73 -10.42 -3.59
CA GLY A 21 18.34 -10.38 -4.92
C GLY A 21 17.35 -10.14 -6.05
N LEU A 22 16.25 -9.42 -5.78
CA LEU A 22 15.22 -9.02 -6.77
C LEU A 22 15.32 -7.51 -7.08
N PRO A 23 16.44 -7.02 -7.65
CA PRO A 23 16.71 -5.59 -7.78
C PRO A 23 15.71 -4.87 -8.70
N GLN A 24 15.22 -5.55 -9.73
CA GLN A 24 14.21 -4.97 -10.63
C GLN A 24 12.87 -4.77 -9.92
N LEU A 25 12.50 -5.69 -9.02
CA LEU A 25 11.27 -5.58 -8.24
C LEU A 25 11.39 -4.44 -7.22
N ALA A 26 12.51 -4.33 -6.52
CA ALA A 26 12.78 -3.23 -5.59
C ALA A 26 12.69 -1.86 -6.30
N ARG A 27 13.30 -1.73 -7.49
CA ARG A 27 13.19 -0.51 -8.31
C ARG A 27 11.74 -0.16 -8.64
N ARG A 28 10.97 -1.14 -9.17
CA ARG A 28 9.56 -0.92 -9.54
C ARG A 28 8.71 -0.52 -8.33
N LEU A 29 8.93 -1.11 -7.16
CA LEU A 29 8.21 -0.75 -5.94
C LEU A 29 8.50 0.69 -5.51
N SER A 30 9.74 1.14 -5.65
CA SER A 30 10.11 2.54 -5.42
C SER A 30 9.43 3.50 -6.41
N GLU A 31 9.34 3.12 -7.69
CA GLU A 31 8.65 3.90 -8.73
C GLU A 31 7.15 4.02 -8.44
N VAL A 32 6.51 2.91 -8.07
CA VAL A 32 5.10 2.86 -7.69
C VAL A 32 4.82 3.74 -6.46
N ALA A 33 5.69 3.69 -5.45
CA ALA A 33 5.57 4.57 -4.29
C ALA A 33 5.67 6.06 -4.67
N GLY A 34 6.61 6.42 -5.55
CA GLY A 34 6.73 7.79 -6.06
C GLY A 34 5.49 8.24 -6.84
N GLN A 35 4.97 7.38 -7.71
CA GLN A 35 3.75 7.65 -8.47
C GLN A 35 2.54 7.85 -7.55
N ALA A 36 2.33 6.96 -6.58
CA ALA A 36 1.23 7.08 -5.62
C ALA A 36 1.32 8.38 -4.80
N ALA A 37 2.52 8.79 -4.37
CA ALA A 37 2.71 10.05 -3.67
C ALA A 37 2.34 11.27 -4.54
N HIS A 38 2.71 11.24 -5.82
CA HIS A 38 2.36 12.28 -6.77
C HIS A 38 0.84 12.36 -6.99
N GLU A 39 0.18 11.22 -7.23
CA GLU A 39 -1.27 11.15 -7.43
C GLU A 39 -2.02 11.68 -6.21
N LEU A 40 -1.63 11.25 -5.01
CA LEU A 40 -2.26 11.70 -3.77
C LEU A 40 -2.07 13.19 -3.47
N ALA A 41 -0.95 13.79 -3.90
CA ALA A 41 -0.71 15.22 -3.76
C ALA A 41 -1.60 16.07 -4.67
N ILE A 42 -2.09 15.49 -5.79
CA ILE A 42 -2.95 16.17 -6.77
C ILE A 42 -4.41 16.10 -6.37
N ILE A 43 -4.82 15.11 -5.58
CA ILE A 43 -6.21 14.98 -5.11
C ILE A 43 -6.54 16.19 -4.23
N PRO A 44 -7.45 17.10 -4.68
CA PRO A 44 -7.91 18.19 -3.83
C PRO A 44 -8.58 17.55 -2.61
N SER A 45 -8.31 18.08 -1.41
CA SER A 45 -8.79 17.57 -0.12
C SER A 45 -10.31 17.65 0.10
N GLY A 46 -11.11 17.60 -0.96
CA GLY A 46 -12.58 17.71 -0.98
C GLY A 46 -13.29 16.40 -1.31
N ARG A 47 -13.20 15.39 -0.41
CA ARG A 47 -14.30 14.56 0.15
C ARG A 47 -13.77 13.21 0.67
N PRO A 48 -14.05 12.86 1.94
CA PRO A 48 -13.85 11.52 2.47
C PRO A 48 -15.08 10.64 2.24
N GLY A 49 -14.87 9.42 1.71
CA GLY A 49 -15.88 8.36 1.52
C GLY A 49 -15.67 7.69 0.16
N GLU A 50 -15.63 6.38 -0.03
CA GLU A 50 -16.19 5.29 0.76
C GLU A 50 -15.60 3.95 0.23
N ARG A 51 -15.37 3.00 1.16
CA ARG A 51 -15.32 1.53 0.95
C ARG A 51 -14.12 0.90 0.21
N ALA A 52 -13.15 0.49 1.00
CA ALA A 52 -12.55 -0.84 0.87
C ALA A 52 -12.54 -1.52 2.24
N GLU A 53 -13.73 -1.71 2.83
CA GLU A 53 -13.89 -2.80 3.80
C GLU A 53 -13.75 -4.09 3.00
N ALA A 54 -12.56 -4.69 3.03
CA ALA A 54 -12.42 -6.09 2.70
C ALA A 54 -13.24 -6.88 3.76
N PRO A 55 -14.04 -7.86 3.36
CA PRO A 55 -14.82 -8.64 4.30
C PRO A 55 -13.86 -9.32 5.29
N THR A 56 -14.16 -9.12 6.57
CA THR A 56 -13.53 -9.83 7.68
C THR A 56 -13.52 -11.33 7.39
N SER A 57 -12.38 -11.86 7.00
CA SER A 57 -12.12 -13.30 7.02
C SER A 57 -11.52 -13.64 8.38
N ALA A 58 -12.33 -13.49 9.43
CA ALA A 58 -12.06 -14.06 10.74
C ALA A 58 -13.02 -15.23 10.94
N ARG A 59 -12.51 -16.40 10.54
CA ARG A 59 -12.98 -17.74 10.89
C ARG A 59 -13.55 -17.85 12.31
N HIS A 60 -14.72 -18.47 12.39
CA HIS A 60 -14.96 -19.66 13.21
C HIS A 60 -14.91 -19.50 14.74
N ARG A 61 -16.08 -19.30 15.35
CA ARG A 61 -16.43 -19.93 16.63
C ARG A 61 -17.75 -20.67 16.41
N ALA A 62 -17.66 -21.99 16.41
CA ALA A 62 -18.81 -22.89 16.43
C ALA A 62 -19.51 -22.81 17.80
N ASP A 63 -20.83 -22.77 17.77
CA ASP A 63 -21.71 -23.29 18.82
C ASP A 63 -21.79 -24.82 18.70
#